data_AF-A0A7S1ATG2-F1
#
_entry.id   AF-A0A7S1ATG2-F1
#
_cell.length_a   1.000
_cell.length_b   1.000
_cell.length_c   1.000
_cell.angle_alpha   90.00
_cell.angle_beta   90.00
_cell.angle_gamma   90.00
#
_symmetry.space_group_name_H-M   'P 1'
#
loop_
_entity.id
_entity.type
_entity.pdbx_description
1 polymer ?
#
loop_
_entity_poly.entity_id
_entity_poly.type
_entity_poly.pdbx_seq_one_letter_code
_entity_poly.pdbx_strand_id
1 'polypeptide(L)'
;MFACKMYLILLCFMQADAFSREVYTTNAICQAHHCINPVFPALNVLDEMDRQVWIQSANVSKNAPFCGPFLKYSVALPVNTTPAAQDNLASKAYFYHLSAMGLEPWDHLNPSEERGFQQAPCIKQVAKMVCYTHFPVGDWRMPEGNAVAYRRPCAHSCQAYVDACGVRCCDESVQCVFNYQPLDGVGLLEKGYTEKTDSEVEMCTGSLAAPSAVTAPLLVLCLVVFMFV
;
A
#
# COMPACT_ATOMS: atom_id res chain seq x y z
N MET A 1 48.74 -60.82 11.71
CA MET A 1 49.18 -59.41 11.60
C MET A 1 48.27 -58.75 10.56
N PHE A 2 47.04 -58.38 10.91
CA PHE A 2 46.63 -57.12 11.55
C PHE A 2 47.14 -55.86 10.83
N ALA A 3 46.28 -55.25 10.01
CA ALA A 3 46.09 -53.80 9.99
C ALA A 3 44.82 -53.46 9.18
N CYS A 4 43.74 -53.29 9.93
CA CYS A 4 42.43 -52.82 9.49
C CYS A 4 42.54 -51.31 9.23
N LYS A 5 42.42 -50.87 7.97
CA LYS A 5 42.28 -49.45 7.62
C LYS A 5 40.81 -49.12 7.44
N MET A 6 40.18 -48.90 8.60
CA MET A 6 38.88 -48.29 8.79
C MET A 6 39.05 -46.77 8.62
N TYR A 7 38.90 -46.27 7.38
CA TYR A 7 38.83 -44.82 7.13
C TYR A 7 37.36 -44.41 7.00
N LEU A 8 36.83 -44.01 8.15
CA LEU A 8 36.01 -42.82 8.34
C LEU A 8 35.12 -42.43 7.14
N ILE A 9 33.95 -43.08 7.05
CA ILE A 9 32.79 -42.51 6.36
C ILE A 9 32.40 -41.28 7.18
N LEU A 10 32.92 -40.12 6.77
CA LEU A 10 32.57 -38.82 7.31
C LEU A 10 31.10 -38.59 6.95
N LEU A 11 30.22 -38.87 7.91
CA LEU A 11 28.81 -38.54 7.89
C LEU A 11 28.68 -37.03 7.76
N CYS A 12 28.57 -36.53 6.53
CA CYS A 12 27.86 -35.28 6.26
C CYS A 12 26.39 -35.52 6.60
N PHE A 13 26.05 -35.47 7.89
CA PHE A 13 24.73 -35.04 8.31
C PHE A 13 24.61 -33.59 7.87
N MET A 14 24.25 -33.38 6.60
CA MET A 14 23.57 -32.15 6.24
C MET A 14 22.28 -32.16 7.05
N GLN A 15 22.29 -31.42 8.15
CA GLN A 15 21.06 -30.96 8.78
C GLN A 15 20.35 -30.16 7.70
N ALA A 16 19.46 -30.82 6.97
CA ALA A 16 18.39 -30.14 6.29
C ALA A 16 17.55 -29.55 7.43
N ASP A 17 17.83 -28.30 7.77
CA ASP A 17 16.85 -27.47 8.44
C ASP A 17 15.65 -27.44 7.51
N ALA A 18 14.70 -28.33 7.79
CA ALA A 18 13.38 -28.27 7.23
C ALA A 18 12.83 -26.92 7.67
N PHE A 19 12.94 -25.92 6.79
CA PHE A 19 12.16 -24.69 6.88
C PHE A 19 10.73 -25.14 7.15
N SER A 20 10.29 -24.97 8.39
CA SER A 20 8.92 -25.24 8.77
C SER A 20 8.08 -24.31 7.93
N ARG A 21 7.47 -24.84 6.86
CA ARG A 21 6.42 -24.16 6.11
C ARG A 21 5.45 -23.65 7.16
N GLU A 22 5.37 -22.34 7.31
CA GLU A 22 4.22 -21.73 7.96
C GLU A 22 3.02 -22.18 7.12
N VAL A 23 2.29 -23.17 7.64
CA VAL A 23 1.10 -23.71 6.99
C VAL A 23 0.01 -22.66 7.21
N TYR A 24 0.00 -21.69 6.31
CA TYR A 24 -0.98 -20.63 6.25
C TYR A 24 -2.34 -21.18 5.77
N THR A 25 -3.08 -21.83 6.69
CA THR A 25 -4.55 -21.79 6.83
C THR A 25 -5.07 -22.97 7.66
N THR A 26 -6.09 -22.73 8.50
CA THR A 26 -6.87 -23.77 9.20
C THR A 26 -8.18 -24.13 8.46
N ASN A 27 -8.48 -23.47 7.33
CA ASN A 27 -9.74 -23.63 6.61
C ASN A 27 -9.54 -24.29 5.23
N ALA A 28 -9.83 -25.59 5.16
CA ALA A 28 -9.67 -26.40 3.95
C ALA A 28 -10.63 -26.04 2.78
N ILE A 29 -11.55 -25.09 2.97
CA ILE A 29 -12.57 -24.69 1.98
C ILE A 29 -12.27 -23.31 1.37
N CYS A 30 -11.24 -22.60 1.84
CA CYS A 30 -10.93 -21.26 1.35
C CYS A 30 -10.39 -21.27 -0.10
N GLN A 31 -10.91 -20.36 -0.94
CA GLN A 31 -10.36 -20.06 -2.26
C GLN A 31 -9.66 -18.69 -2.20
N ALA A 32 -8.34 -18.71 -2.36
CA ALA A 32 -7.55 -17.49 -2.44
C ALA A 32 -7.91 -16.71 -3.72
N HIS A 33 -8.06 -15.39 -3.59
CA HIS A 33 -8.32 -14.48 -4.70
C HIS A 33 -7.43 -13.25 -4.56
N HIS A 34 -6.52 -13.07 -5.52
CA HIS A 34 -5.47 -12.03 -5.47
C HIS A 34 -4.65 -12.03 -4.18
N CYS A 35 -4.52 -13.20 -3.53
CA CYS A 35 -3.61 -13.36 -2.40
C CYS A 35 -2.20 -13.60 -2.94
N ILE A 36 -1.38 -12.54 -2.93
CA ILE A 36 0.00 -12.54 -3.47
C ILE A 36 0.98 -12.11 -2.37
N ASN A 37 2.28 -12.26 -2.59
CA ASN A 37 3.30 -11.85 -1.62
C ASN A 37 4.21 -10.75 -2.22
N PRO A 38 4.28 -9.54 -1.62
CA PRO A 38 3.44 -9.06 -0.51
C PRO A 38 1.98 -8.87 -0.94
N VAL A 39 1.05 -9.05 0.00
CA VAL A 39 -0.40 -8.91 -0.28
C VAL A 39 -0.73 -7.48 -0.69
N PHE A 40 -0.07 -6.51 -0.04
CA PHE A 40 -0.33 -5.10 -0.26
C PHE A 40 0.73 -4.44 -1.16
N PRO A 41 0.31 -3.59 -2.11
CA PRO A 41 1.23 -2.86 -2.95
C PRO A 41 2.25 -2.04 -2.14
N ALA A 42 3.54 -2.20 -2.48
CA ALA A 42 4.66 -1.49 -1.87
C ALA A 42 4.79 -1.65 -0.34
N LEU A 43 4.22 -2.70 0.26
CA LEU A 43 4.35 -2.94 1.70
C LEU A 43 5.80 -3.14 2.14
N ASN A 44 6.54 -3.93 1.37
CA ASN A 44 7.92 -4.32 1.65
C ASN A 44 8.92 -3.15 1.68
N VAL A 45 8.55 -1.99 1.12
CA VAL A 45 9.42 -0.79 1.13
C VAL A 45 9.05 0.20 2.22
N LEU A 46 7.95 -0.01 2.96
CA LEU A 46 7.50 0.96 3.98
C LEU A 46 8.58 1.25 5.03
N ASP A 47 9.27 0.22 5.52
CA ASP A 47 10.33 0.41 6.53
C ASP A 47 11.60 1.04 5.95
N GLU A 48 11.84 0.89 4.65
CA GLU A 48 12.88 1.66 3.97
C GLU A 48 12.49 3.14 3.89
N MET A 49 11.25 3.43 3.46
CA MET A 49 10.72 4.80 3.34
C MET A 49 10.69 5.52 4.69
N ASP A 50 10.33 4.83 5.77
CA ASP A 50 10.26 5.39 7.13
C ASP A 50 11.64 5.77 7.70
N ARG A 51 12.72 5.16 7.18
CA ARG A 51 14.10 5.46 7.59
C ARG A 51 14.73 6.61 6.80
N GLN A 52 14.10 7.06 5.72
CA GLN A 52 14.61 8.15 4.90
C GLN A 52 14.33 9.51 5.55
N VAL A 53 15.14 10.51 5.19
CA VAL A 53 14.88 11.91 5.55
C VAL A 53 14.03 12.52 4.44
N TRP A 54 12.91 13.14 4.82
CA TRP A 54 11.95 13.72 3.89
C TRP A 54 11.95 15.24 3.98
N ILE A 55 11.76 15.91 2.85
CA ILE A 55 11.62 17.36 2.73
C ILE A 55 10.30 17.73 2.07
N GLN A 56 9.74 18.85 2.50
CA GLN A 56 8.53 19.42 1.93
C GLN A 56 8.76 19.84 0.47
N SER A 57 7.84 19.46 -0.43
CA SER A 57 7.90 19.85 -1.84
C SER A 57 6.51 20.17 -2.37
N ALA A 58 6.33 21.30 -3.05
CA ALA A 58 5.11 21.60 -3.79
C ALA A 58 5.29 21.30 -5.28
N ASN A 59 4.16 21.20 -5.99
CA ASN A 59 4.09 21.03 -7.45
C ASN A 59 4.77 19.77 -8.03
N VAL A 60 4.91 18.72 -7.22
CA VAL A 60 5.50 17.43 -7.65
C VAL A 60 4.68 16.74 -8.74
N SER A 61 3.36 16.94 -8.75
CA SER A 61 2.44 16.27 -9.68
C SER A 61 2.78 16.49 -11.17
N LYS A 62 3.41 17.62 -11.53
CA LYS A 62 3.83 17.90 -12.91
C LYS A 62 5.05 17.10 -13.36
N ASN A 63 5.88 16.66 -12.41
CA ASN A 63 7.13 15.97 -12.66
C ASN A 63 7.07 14.48 -12.27
N ALA A 64 5.87 13.98 -11.99
CA ALA A 64 5.57 12.59 -11.65
C ALA A 64 4.47 12.11 -12.61
N PRO A 65 4.78 11.75 -13.87
CA PRO A 65 3.77 11.40 -14.86
C PRO A 65 2.84 10.25 -14.45
N PHE A 66 3.35 9.25 -13.72
CA PHE A 66 2.54 8.11 -13.27
C PHE A 66 1.67 8.47 -12.06
N CYS A 67 2.28 9.01 -10.99
CA CYS A 67 1.56 9.31 -9.75
C CYS A 67 0.82 10.65 -9.76
N GLY A 68 1.20 11.60 -10.61
CA GLY A 68 0.68 12.97 -10.67
C GLY A 68 -0.84 13.08 -10.61
N PRO A 69 -1.63 12.25 -11.34
CA PRO A 69 -3.09 12.25 -11.26
C PRO A 69 -3.68 11.93 -9.87
N PHE A 70 -2.91 11.25 -9.02
CA PHE A 70 -3.29 10.85 -7.67
C PHE A 70 -2.80 11.82 -6.58
N LEU A 71 -1.79 12.65 -6.90
CA LEU A 71 -1.17 13.61 -5.97
C LEU A 71 -1.92 14.95 -5.96
N LYS A 72 -3.03 14.98 -5.21
CA LYS A 72 -3.87 16.18 -5.03
C LYS A 72 -3.57 16.95 -3.73
N TYR A 73 -2.44 16.66 -3.10
CA TYR A 73 -2.03 17.20 -1.80
C TYR A 73 -0.57 17.67 -1.85
N SER A 74 -0.16 18.43 -0.84
CA SER A 74 1.25 18.80 -0.66
C SER A 74 2.04 17.56 -0.26
N VAL A 75 3.08 17.20 -1.02
CA VAL A 75 3.83 15.96 -0.81
C VAL A 75 5.16 16.22 -0.11
N ALA A 76 5.75 15.17 0.46
CA ALA A 76 7.16 15.17 0.80
C ALA A 76 7.96 14.32 -0.18
N LEU A 77 9.24 14.64 -0.34
CA LEU A 77 10.20 13.86 -1.13
C LEU A 77 11.41 13.47 -0.28
N PRO A 78 12.07 12.35 -0.57
CA PRO A 78 13.33 12.02 0.07
C PRO A 78 14.40 13.06 -0.27
N VAL A 79 15.27 13.39 0.68
CA VAL A 79 16.44 14.22 0.42
C VAL A 79 17.28 13.59 -0.70
N ASN A 80 17.73 14.40 -1.65
CA ASN A 80 18.50 13.99 -2.84
C ASN A 80 17.74 13.19 -3.91
N THR A 81 16.42 13.12 -3.85
CA THR A 81 15.60 12.45 -4.87
C THR A 81 14.78 13.45 -5.67
N THR A 82 14.64 13.22 -6.97
CA THR A 82 13.77 14.02 -7.84
C THR A 82 12.36 13.41 -7.88
N PRO A 83 11.30 14.20 -8.13
CA PRO A 83 9.96 13.69 -8.39
C PRO A 83 9.92 12.52 -9.38
N ALA A 84 10.64 12.65 -10.50
CA ALA A 84 10.67 11.64 -11.54
C ALA A 84 11.35 10.33 -11.10
N ALA A 85 12.43 10.42 -10.30
CA ALA A 85 13.09 9.24 -9.76
C ALA A 85 12.17 8.49 -8.78
N GLN A 86 11.47 9.23 -7.92
CA GLN A 86 10.50 8.65 -6.98
C GLN A 86 9.27 8.06 -7.71
N ASP A 87 8.81 8.72 -8.77
CA ASP A 87 7.72 8.24 -9.63
C ASP A 87 8.08 6.92 -10.35
N ASN A 88 9.34 6.78 -10.77
CA ASN A 88 9.85 5.52 -11.35
C ASN A 88 9.87 4.37 -10.34
N LEU A 89 10.14 4.63 -9.06
CA LEU A 89 10.05 3.60 -8.02
C LEU A 89 8.59 3.18 -7.80
N ALA A 90 7.68 4.15 -7.75
CA ALA A 90 6.25 3.88 -7.61
C ALA A 90 5.70 3.08 -8.80
N SER A 91 6.03 3.47 -10.03
CA SER A 91 5.60 2.76 -11.24
C SER A 91 6.17 1.34 -11.27
N LYS A 92 7.44 1.14 -10.93
CA LYS A 92 8.04 -0.19 -10.83
C LYS A 92 7.30 -1.07 -9.81
N ALA A 93 6.96 -0.54 -8.63
CA ALA A 93 6.17 -1.26 -7.64
C ALA A 93 4.77 -1.62 -8.15
N TYR A 94 4.10 -0.72 -8.87
CA TYR A 94 2.81 -0.98 -9.52
C TYR A 94 2.91 -2.10 -10.55
N PHE A 95 3.92 -2.06 -11.43
CA PHE A 95 4.13 -3.09 -12.45
C PHE A 95 4.29 -4.47 -11.83
N TYR A 96 5.17 -4.61 -10.83
CA TYR A 96 5.35 -5.91 -10.17
C TYR A 96 4.09 -6.40 -9.46
N HIS A 97 3.35 -5.50 -8.82
CA HIS A 97 2.13 -5.88 -8.12
C HIS A 97 1.05 -6.37 -9.08
N LEU A 98 0.83 -5.67 -10.19
CA LEU A 98 -0.10 -6.11 -11.23
C LEU A 98 0.30 -7.45 -11.84
N SER A 99 1.58 -7.63 -12.19
CA SER A 99 2.08 -8.90 -12.71
C SER A 99 1.87 -10.05 -11.72
N ALA A 100 2.09 -9.80 -10.42
CA ALA A 100 1.84 -10.80 -9.39
C ALA A 100 0.35 -11.15 -9.26
N MET A 101 -0.56 -10.20 -9.52
CA MET A 101 -2.01 -10.43 -9.59
C MET A 101 -2.45 -11.14 -10.88
N GLY A 102 -1.53 -11.44 -11.81
CA GLY A 102 -1.84 -12.04 -13.11
C GLY A 102 -2.43 -11.05 -14.12
N LEU A 103 -2.22 -9.75 -13.90
CA LEU A 103 -2.65 -8.68 -14.79
C LEU A 103 -1.45 -8.19 -15.59
N GLU A 104 -1.64 -7.96 -16.89
CA GLU A 104 -0.58 -7.47 -17.78
C GLU A 104 -0.41 -5.96 -17.61
N PRO A 105 0.67 -5.46 -16.96
CA PRO A 105 0.75 -4.04 -16.63
C PRO A 105 0.82 -3.14 -17.86
N TRP A 106 1.31 -3.66 -18.99
CA TRP A 106 1.36 -2.93 -20.26
C TRP A 106 -0.03 -2.58 -20.82
N ASP A 107 -1.08 -3.32 -20.43
CA ASP A 107 -2.46 -2.99 -20.78
C ASP A 107 -3.05 -1.86 -19.91
N HIS A 108 -2.34 -1.49 -18.83
CA HIS A 108 -2.83 -0.61 -17.77
C HIS A 108 -1.86 0.55 -17.47
N LEU A 109 -1.31 1.19 -18.51
CA LEU A 109 -0.30 2.26 -18.37
C LEU A 109 -0.83 3.53 -17.67
N ASN A 110 -2.13 3.81 -17.80
CA ASN A 110 -2.77 5.03 -17.29
C ASN A 110 -3.92 4.69 -16.32
N PRO A 111 -3.62 4.18 -15.11
CA PRO A 111 -4.64 3.70 -14.16
C PRO A 111 -5.63 4.78 -13.68
N SER A 112 -5.28 6.07 -13.84
CA SER A 112 -6.17 7.18 -13.51
C SER A 112 -7.31 7.37 -14.52
N GLU A 113 -7.06 7.02 -15.78
CA GLU A 113 -7.95 7.24 -16.92
C GLU A 113 -8.72 5.98 -17.32
N GLU A 114 -8.35 4.85 -16.72
CA GLU A 114 -8.89 3.55 -17.07
C GLU A 114 -10.40 3.46 -16.82
N ARG A 115 -11.12 3.06 -17.87
CA ARG A 115 -12.58 2.94 -17.89
C ARG A 115 -12.96 1.73 -18.73
N GLY A 116 -14.08 1.10 -18.40
CA GLY A 116 -14.67 0.03 -19.21
C GLY A 116 -14.18 -1.38 -18.87
N PHE A 117 -13.09 -1.54 -18.12
CA PHE A 117 -12.68 -2.84 -17.59
C PHE A 117 -13.30 -3.10 -16.21
N GLN A 118 -13.71 -4.36 -15.97
CA GLN A 118 -14.23 -4.78 -14.67
C GLN A 118 -13.20 -4.56 -13.54
N GLN A 119 -11.92 -4.64 -13.86
CA GLN A 119 -10.83 -4.50 -12.90
C GLN A 119 -10.30 -3.06 -12.76
N ALA A 120 -10.82 -2.09 -13.52
CA ALA A 120 -10.37 -0.70 -13.46
C ALA A 120 -10.40 -0.11 -12.02
N PRO A 121 -11.42 -0.39 -11.17
CA PRO A 121 -11.39 0.07 -9.77
C PRO A 121 -10.22 -0.53 -8.98
N CYS A 122 -9.93 -1.82 -9.18
CA CYS A 122 -8.83 -2.51 -8.51
C CYS A 122 -7.47 -1.92 -8.91
N ILE A 123 -7.21 -1.83 -10.22
CA ILE A 123 -5.97 -1.31 -10.79
C ILE A 123 -5.70 0.13 -10.32
N LYS A 124 -6.76 0.95 -10.28
CA LYS A 124 -6.68 2.30 -9.74
C LYS A 124 -6.30 2.35 -8.26
N GLN A 125 -6.74 1.40 -7.44
CA GLN A 125 -6.35 1.34 -6.03
C GLN A 125 -4.92 0.85 -5.83
N VAL A 126 -4.44 -0.10 -6.66
CA VAL A 126 -3.02 -0.50 -6.67
C VAL A 126 -2.15 0.72 -6.95
N ALA A 127 -2.46 1.49 -8.00
CA ALA A 127 -1.74 2.70 -8.37
C ALA A 127 -1.75 3.74 -7.23
N LYS A 128 -2.90 4.01 -6.63
CA LYS A 128 -3.00 4.92 -5.48
C LYS A 128 -2.12 4.49 -4.32
N MET A 129 -2.16 3.21 -3.93
CA MET A 129 -1.39 2.71 -2.80
C MET A 129 0.11 2.84 -3.00
N VAL A 130 0.63 2.49 -4.17
CA VAL A 130 2.07 2.67 -4.44
C VAL A 130 2.44 4.15 -4.46
N CYS A 131 1.57 5.02 -5.00
CA CYS A 131 1.81 6.46 -5.02
C CYS A 131 1.78 7.07 -3.62
N TYR A 132 0.85 6.66 -2.75
CA TYR A 132 0.81 7.14 -1.37
C TYR A 132 2.00 6.67 -0.54
N THR A 133 2.54 5.50 -0.87
CA THR A 133 3.76 4.97 -0.23
C THR A 133 5.00 5.78 -0.61
N HIS A 134 5.14 6.10 -1.90
CA HIS A 134 6.32 6.80 -2.42
C HIS A 134 6.23 8.33 -2.32
N PHE A 135 5.02 8.89 -2.27
CA PHE A 135 4.74 10.32 -2.11
C PHE A 135 3.85 10.56 -0.89
N PRO A 136 4.42 10.49 0.32
CA PRO A 136 3.69 10.76 1.54
C PRO A 136 3.20 12.21 1.57
N VAL A 137 2.14 12.45 2.33
CA VAL A 137 1.64 13.79 2.60
C VAL A 137 2.69 14.58 3.38
N GLY A 138 3.00 15.77 2.88
CA GLY A 138 3.84 16.74 3.56
C GLY A 138 3.04 17.61 4.53
N ASP A 139 3.73 18.53 5.19
CA ASP A 139 3.09 19.56 6.01
C ASP A 139 2.92 20.84 5.17
N TRP A 140 1.67 21.15 4.81
CA TRP A 140 1.34 22.33 4.01
C TRP A 140 1.71 23.65 4.71
N ARG A 141 1.91 23.64 6.03
CA ARG A 141 2.33 24.82 6.82
C ARG A 141 3.84 25.03 6.75
N MET A 142 4.59 24.03 6.31
CA MET A 142 6.04 24.10 6.18
C MET A 142 6.42 24.66 4.80
N PRO A 143 7.38 25.60 4.73
CA PRO A 143 8.03 25.99 3.49
C PRO A 143 8.69 24.81 2.77
N GLU A 144 8.80 24.90 1.44
CA GLU A 144 9.55 23.93 0.64
C GLU A 144 10.99 23.79 1.13
N GLY A 145 11.52 22.56 1.07
CA GLY A 145 12.89 22.23 1.49
C GLY A 145 13.03 21.95 2.99
N ASN A 146 12.04 22.28 3.82
CA ASN A 146 12.09 21.94 5.24
C ASN A 146 11.91 20.45 5.48
N ALA A 147 12.62 19.92 6.47
CA ALA A 147 12.48 18.54 6.88
C ALA A 147 11.08 18.26 7.45
N VAL A 148 10.49 17.14 7.05
CA VAL A 148 9.20 16.66 7.51
C VAL A 148 9.31 15.17 7.84
N ALA A 149 8.47 14.67 8.74
CA ALA A 149 8.41 13.25 9.05
C ALA A 149 7.74 12.47 7.91
N TYR A 150 8.18 11.23 7.69
CA TYR A 150 7.46 10.30 6.81
C TYR A 150 6.07 10.03 7.37
N ARG A 151 5.04 10.20 6.54
CA ARG A 151 3.64 9.90 6.90
C ARG A 151 3.18 8.70 6.10
N ARG A 152 3.13 7.54 6.76
CA ARG A 152 2.66 6.27 6.18
C ARG A 152 1.25 6.41 5.60
N PRO A 153 0.86 5.59 4.60
CA PRO A 153 -0.52 5.57 4.14
C PRO A 153 -1.49 5.14 5.24
N CYS A 154 -2.69 5.69 5.22
CA CYS A 154 -3.74 5.34 6.18
C CYS A 154 -4.30 3.93 5.92
N ALA A 155 -4.79 3.28 6.97
CA ALA A 155 -5.46 1.97 6.89
C ALA A 155 -6.63 1.94 5.88
N HIS A 156 -7.36 3.05 5.74
CA HIS A 156 -8.45 3.15 4.75
C HIS A 156 -7.97 2.98 3.30
N SER A 157 -6.73 3.37 2.97
CA SER A 157 -6.19 3.14 1.63
C SER A 157 -6.00 1.65 1.35
N CYS A 158 -5.57 0.89 2.36
CA CYS A 158 -5.47 -0.57 2.28
C CYS A 158 -6.85 -1.21 2.18
N GLN A 159 -7.81 -0.79 3.00
CA GLN A 159 -9.18 -1.32 2.93
C GLN A 159 -9.81 -1.07 1.55
N ALA A 160 -9.62 0.13 0.99
CA ALA A 160 -10.12 0.46 -0.34
C ALA A 160 -9.52 -0.43 -1.44
N TYR A 161 -8.27 -0.87 -1.30
CA TYR A 161 -7.65 -1.85 -2.19
C TYR A 161 -8.26 -3.25 -2.00
N VAL A 162 -8.36 -3.73 -0.76
CA VAL A 162 -8.96 -5.03 -0.43
C VAL A 162 -10.37 -5.12 -1.02
N ASP A 163 -11.17 -4.08 -0.82
CA ASP A 163 -12.55 -4.01 -1.30
C ASP A 163 -12.62 -3.96 -2.83
N ALA A 164 -11.81 -3.09 -3.48
CA ALA A 164 -11.86 -2.91 -4.92
C ALA A 164 -11.31 -4.11 -5.70
N CYS A 165 -10.31 -4.80 -5.16
CA CYS A 165 -9.68 -5.96 -5.78
C CYS A 165 -10.26 -7.29 -5.31
N GLY A 166 -11.17 -7.28 -4.33
CA GLY A 166 -11.75 -8.48 -3.74
C GLY A 166 -10.69 -9.41 -3.17
N VAL A 167 -9.65 -8.85 -2.53
CA VAL A 167 -8.52 -9.65 -2.01
C VAL A 167 -9.02 -10.55 -0.90
N ARG A 168 -8.77 -11.85 -1.06
CA ARG A 168 -9.12 -12.88 -0.08
C ARG A 168 -7.94 -13.82 0.04
N CYS A 169 -7.32 -13.83 1.22
CA CYS A 169 -6.31 -14.82 1.56
C CYS A 169 -6.90 -15.89 2.47
N CYS A 170 -6.29 -17.07 2.43
CA CYS A 170 -6.69 -18.18 3.29
C CYS A 170 -5.97 -18.17 4.65
N ASP A 171 -4.94 -17.35 4.77
CA ASP A 171 -4.43 -16.87 6.04
C ASP A 171 -5.14 -15.57 6.44
N GLU A 172 -5.01 -15.22 7.72
CA GLU A 172 -5.51 -13.96 8.27
C GLU A 172 -4.59 -12.78 7.89
N SER A 173 -3.84 -12.87 6.78
CA SER A 173 -2.84 -11.87 6.37
C SER A 173 -3.44 -10.58 5.82
N VAL A 174 -4.73 -10.58 5.47
CA VAL A 174 -5.45 -9.38 5.00
C VAL A 174 -5.79 -8.49 6.19
N GLN A 175 -4.76 -7.99 6.87
CA GLN A 175 -4.85 -7.04 7.97
C GLN A 175 -4.14 -5.76 7.54
N CYS A 176 -4.87 -4.65 7.46
CA CYS A 176 -4.29 -3.37 7.08
C CYS A 176 -3.42 -2.78 8.20
N VAL A 177 -3.80 -3.04 9.45
CA VAL A 177 -3.07 -2.56 10.63
C VAL A 177 -2.56 -3.80 11.35
N PHE A 178 -1.24 -3.91 11.43
CA PHE A 178 -0.59 -4.96 12.20
C PHE A 178 0.36 -4.33 13.21
N ASN A 179 0.18 -4.72 14.47
CA ASN A 179 0.97 -4.29 15.62
C ASN A 179 1.68 -5.51 16.18
N TYR A 180 2.71 -6.00 15.49
CA TYR A 180 3.56 -7.03 16.07
C TYR A 180 4.48 -6.39 17.11
N GLN A 181 4.33 -6.77 18.38
CA GLN A 181 5.33 -6.45 19.39
C GLN A 181 6.56 -7.32 19.13
N PRO A 182 7.78 -6.78 19.23
CA PRO A 182 8.99 -7.56 19.01
C PRO A 182 9.08 -8.61 20.13
N LEU A 183 8.92 -9.88 19.79
CA LEU A 183 9.28 -10.98 20.68
C LEU A 183 10.81 -11.00 20.79
N ASP A 184 11.31 -10.75 22.01
CA ASP A 184 12.68 -11.03 22.44
C ASP A 184 13.83 -10.51 21.56
N GLY A 185 13.76 -9.24 21.12
CA GLY A 185 14.93 -8.51 20.62
C GLY A 185 15.48 -8.91 19.24
N VAL A 186 14.84 -9.86 18.54
CA VAL A 186 15.27 -10.32 17.20
C VAL A 186 14.16 -10.17 16.13
N GLY A 187 12.97 -9.71 16.49
CA GLY A 187 11.87 -9.53 15.54
C GLY A 187 12.07 -8.34 14.58
N LEU A 188 12.06 -8.61 13.27
CA LEU A 188 11.83 -7.60 12.24
C LEU A 188 10.40 -7.08 12.46
N LEU A 189 10.30 -5.87 12.99
CA LEU A 189 9.02 -5.23 13.29
C LEU A 189 8.46 -4.65 11.99
N GLU A 190 7.82 -5.48 11.16
CA GLU A 190 7.07 -5.00 10.01
C GLU A 190 5.88 -4.22 10.57
N LYS A 191 5.85 -2.92 10.28
CA LYS A 191 4.73 -2.05 10.68
C LYS A 191 3.82 -1.82 9.48
N GLY A 192 2.52 -1.98 9.69
CA GLY A 192 1.53 -1.80 8.64
C GLY A 192 1.14 -0.35 8.40
N TYR A 193 -0.08 -0.18 7.89
CA TYR A 193 -0.70 1.11 7.68
C TYR A 193 -1.17 1.71 9.02
N THR A 194 -1.27 3.04 9.08
CA THR A 194 -1.65 3.74 10.31
C THR A 194 -3.16 3.82 10.44
N GLU A 195 -3.68 3.43 11.61
CA GLU A 195 -5.09 3.60 11.95
C GLU A 195 -5.40 5.08 12.20
N LYS A 196 -6.60 5.51 11.79
CA LYS A 196 -7.06 6.89 12.03
C LYS A 196 -7.79 6.92 13.37
N THR A 197 -7.33 7.72 14.33
CA THR A 197 -8.22 8.21 15.39
C THR A 197 -8.92 9.49 14.91
N ASP A 198 -10.17 9.71 15.32
CA ASP A 198 -10.99 10.85 14.84
C ASP A 198 -10.36 12.24 15.08
N SER A 199 -9.35 12.31 15.95
CA SER A 199 -8.57 13.52 16.29
C SER A 199 -7.33 13.78 15.41
N GLU A 200 -6.92 12.85 14.54
CA GLU A 200 -5.58 12.86 13.91
C GLU A 200 -5.61 12.80 12.37
N VAL A 201 -6.64 13.39 11.76
CA VAL A 201 -6.87 13.37 10.29
C VAL A 201 -5.68 13.93 9.47
N GLU A 202 -4.78 14.70 10.09
CA GLU A 202 -3.57 15.24 9.46
C GLU A 202 -2.37 14.26 9.46
N MET A 203 -2.43 13.07 10.06
CA MET A 203 -1.20 12.27 10.33
C MET A 203 -0.80 11.22 9.28
N CYS A 204 -1.66 10.81 8.36
CA CYS A 204 -1.36 9.74 7.39
C CYS A 204 -1.75 10.09 5.94
N THR A 205 -1.10 9.43 4.97
CA THR A 205 -1.26 9.71 3.54
C THR A 205 -2.50 9.00 2.97
N GLY A 206 -3.26 9.68 2.11
CA GLY A 206 -4.47 9.11 1.50
C GLY A 206 -5.70 9.14 2.41
N SER A 207 -5.64 9.84 3.55
CA SER A 207 -6.84 10.21 4.32
C SER A 207 -7.76 11.01 3.40
N LEU A 208 -9.06 10.67 3.40
CA LEU A 208 -10.06 11.47 2.70
C LEU A 208 -9.90 12.91 3.17
N ALA A 209 -9.42 13.79 2.28
CA ALA A 209 -9.64 15.22 2.45
C ALA A 209 -11.14 15.36 2.73
N ALA A 210 -11.48 15.98 3.87
CA ALA A 210 -12.85 16.08 4.34
C ALA A 210 -13.78 16.36 3.16
N PRO A 211 -14.93 15.66 3.04
CA PRO A 211 -15.84 15.91 1.94
C PRO A 211 -16.10 17.42 1.87
N SER A 212 -15.72 18.06 0.77
CA SER A 212 -16.18 19.41 0.45
C SER A 212 -17.68 19.40 0.67
N ALA A 213 -18.15 20.24 1.60
CA ALA A 213 -19.52 20.32 2.07
C ALA A 213 -20.49 19.96 0.93
N VAL A 214 -21.10 18.78 1.03
CA VAL A 214 -22.22 18.41 0.17
C VAL A 214 -23.30 19.43 0.51
N THR A 215 -23.42 20.44 -0.34
CA THR A 215 -24.56 21.36 -0.33
C THR A 215 -25.81 20.50 -0.39
N ALA A 216 -26.54 20.48 0.73
CA ALA A 216 -27.77 19.71 0.88
C ALA A 216 -28.71 19.95 -0.32
N PRO A 217 -29.38 18.92 -0.84
CA PRO A 217 -30.42 19.14 -1.82
C PRO A 217 -31.54 19.92 -1.13
N LEU A 218 -31.78 21.14 -1.61
CA LEU A 218 -32.94 21.94 -1.26
C LEU A 218 -34.16 21.14 -1.72
N LEU A 219 -34.77 20.43 -0.77
CA LEU A 219 -36.11 19.87 -0.86
C LEU A 219 -37.07 21.02 -1.16
N VAL A 220 -37.27 21.32 -2.45
CA VAL A 220 -38.35 22.20 -2.90
C VAL A 220 -39.65 21.42 -2.70
N LEU A 221 -40.23 21.73 -1.56
CA LEU A 221 -41.56 21.41 -1.09
C LEU A 221 -42.59 22.01 -2.06
N CYS A 222 -42.90 21.31 -3.17
CA CYS A 222 -44.09 21.60 -3.99
C CYS A 222 -45.19 20.59 -3.64
N LEU A 223 -45.79 20.78 -2.47
CA LEU A 223 -47.15 20.35 -2.17
C LEU A 223 -48.02 21.59 -1.99
N VAL A 224 -49.31 21.45 -2.35
CA VAL A 224 -50.38 22.47 -2.36
C VAL A 224 -50.31 23.33 -3.64
N VAL A 225 -51.17 23.13 -4.64
CA VAL A 225 -52.63 23.36 -4.60
C VAL A 225 -53.39 22.31 -5.44
N PHE A 226 -54.01 21.34 -4.77
CA PHE A 226 -55.27 20.74 -5.23
C PHE A 226 -56.38 21.41 -4.42
N MET A 227 -56.85 22.57 -4.89
CA MET A 227 -58.12 23.17 -4.50
C MET A 227 -58.63 24.01 -5.67
N PHE A 228 -59.96 24.05 -5.82
CA PHE A 228 -60.78 24.63 -6.90
C PHE A 228 -61.02 23.65 -8.06
N VAL A 229 -62.17 22.94 -8.07
CA VAL A 229 -63.54 23.40 -8.42
C VAL A 229 -63.59 23.83 -9.88
#